data_AF-A0A0F9SQ67-F1
#
_entry.id   AF-A0A0F9SQ67-F1
#
_cell.length_a   1.000
_cell.length_b   1.000
_cell.length_c   1.000
_cell.angle_alpha   90.00
_cell.angle_beta   90.00
_cell.angle_gamma   90.00
#
_symmetry.space_group_name_H-M   'P 1'
#
loop_
_entity.id
_entity.type
_entity.pdbx_description
1 polymer ?
#
loop_
_entity_poly.entity_id
_entity_poly.type
_entity_poly.pdbx_seq_one_letter_code
_entity_poly.pdbx_strand_id
1 'polypeptide(L)'
;MSFKIFLRSFGVLAILLTLFPFIPVDHWSIRIFDFPHLQLTLLTLIALLTYFLRFDLRNAPDYLFVAALTGCFLFQSYKIYPYTAFANHEVLNASVNASKSLRIYT
;
A
#
# COMPACT_ATOMS: atom_id res chain seq x y z
N MET A 1 3.82 24.17 -14.40
CA MET A 1 3.34 23.11 -15.32
C MET A 1 4.11 21.81 -15.16
N SER A 2 5.44 21.80 -15.25
CA SER A 2 6.27 20.58 -15.10
C SER A 2 6.00 19.78 -13.81
N PHE A 3 5.94 20.43 -12.64
CA PHE A 3 5.73 19.75 -11.36
C PHE A 3 4.38 19.03 -11.24
N LYS A 4 3.30 19.59 -11.79
CA LYS A 4 1.97 18.95 -11.78
C LYS A 4 1.96 17.69 -12.65
N ILE A 5 2.63 17.75 -13.80
CA ILE A 5 2.75 16.62 -14.72
C ILE A 5 3.59 15.52 -14.07
N PHE A 6 4.73 15.87 -13.47
CA PHE A 6 5.58 14.92 -12.74
C PHE A 6 4.79 14.18 -11.64
N LEU A 7 4.06 14.91 -10.78
CA LEU A 7 3.27 14.29 -9.72
C LEU A 7 2.13 13.42 -10.25
N ARG A 8 1.47 13.83 -11.33
CA ARG A 8 0.44 13.01 -11.97
C ARG A 8 1.05 11.72 -12.53
N SER A 9 2.15 11.80 -13.27
CA SER A 9 2.85 10.62 -13.81
C SER A 9 3.28 9.68 -12.69
N PHE A 10 3.79 10.24 -11.59
CA PHE A 10 4.21 9.48 -10.44
C PHE A 10 3.05 8.81 -9.69
N GLY A 11 1.92 9.51 -9.53
CA GLY A 11 0.72 8.93 -8.93
C GLY A 11 0.06 7.87 -9.82
N VAL A 12 0.07 8.05 -11.15
CA VAL A 12 -0.35 7.00 -12.09
C VAL A 12 0.53 5.77 -11.95
N LEU A 13 1.86 5.94 -11.87
CA LEU A 13 2.77 4.82 -11.60
C LEU A 13 2.44 4.13 -10.27
N ALA A 14 2.19 4.88 -9.19
CA ALA A 14 1.80 4.32 -7.89
C ALA A 14 0.52 3.49 -7.96
N ILE A 15 -0.49 3.96 -8.70
CA ILE A 15 -1.74 3.22 -8.94
C ILE A 15 -1.44 1.92 -9.71
N LEU A 16 -0.68 2.01 -10.80
CA LEU A 16 -0.31 0.83 -11.60
C LEU A 16 0.43 -0.22 -10.77
N LEU A 17 1.42 0.21 -9.97
CA LEU A 17 2.17 -0.70 -9.10
C LEU A 17 1.32 -1.30 -7.98
N THR A 18 0.28 -0.60 -7.51
CA THR A 18 -0.69 -1.12 -6.53
C THR A 18 -1.58 -2.19 -7.15
N LEU A 19 -1.94 -2.03 -8.43
CA LEU A 19 -2.80 -2.97 -9.16
C LEU A 19 -2.02 -4.14 -9.79
N PHE A 20 -0.72 -3.98 -10.01
CA PHE A 20 0.13 -4.96 -10.69
C PHE A 20 0.07 -6.38 -10.09
N PRO A 21 0.06 -6.58 -8.76
CA PRO A 21 -0.02 -7.92 -8.18
C PRO A 21 -1.38 -8.61 -8.39
N PHE A 22 -2.40 -7.91 -8.88
CA PHE A 22 -3.70 -8.53 -9.16
C PHE A 22 -3.76 -9.23 -10.52
N ILE A 23 -2.71 -9.09 -11.34
CA ILE A 23 -2.58 -9.84 -12.60
C ILE A 23 -2.45 -11.33 -12.25
N PRO A 24 -3.31 -12.23 -12.78
CA PRO A 24 -3.33 -13.65 -12.41
C PRO A 24 -2.18 -14.43 -13.07
N VAL A 25 -0.96 -14.06 -12.73
CA VAL A 25 0.29 -14.64 -13.22
C VAL A 25 1.23 -14.83 -12.05
N ASP A 26 1.72 -16.05 -11.90
CA ASP A 26 2.58 -16.49 -10.78
C ASP A 26 4.07 -16.25 -11.03
N HIS A 27 4.41 -15.44 -12.04
CA HIS A 27 5.80 -15.08 -12.33
C HIS A 27 6.33 -14.13 -11.25
N TRP A 28 7.54 -14.39 -10.76
CA TRP A 28 8.16 -13.65 -9.66
C TRP A 28 8.23 -12.14 -9.90
N SER A 29 8.42 -11.72 -11.15
CA SER A 29 8.47 -10.30 -11.51
C SER A 29 7.15 -9.55 -11.27
N ILE A 30 6.03 -10.27 -11.20
CA ILE A 30 4.72 -9.73 -10.86
C ILE A 30 4.50 -9.84 -9.34
N ARG A 31 4.79 -11.02 -8.78
CA ARG A 31 4.65 -11.30 -7.35
C ARG A 31 5.54 -10.43 -6.45
N ILE A 32 6.64 -9.88 -6.96
CA ILE A 32 7.50 -8.97 -6.18
C ILE A 32 6.73 -7.74 -5.67
N PHE A 33 5.64 -7.35 -6.34
CA PHE A 33 4.81 -6.23 -5.94
C PHE A 33 3.79 -6.57 -4.83
N ASP A 34 3.73 -7.83 -4.36
CA ASP A 34 3.00 -8.23 -3.15
C ASP A 34 3.73 -7.85 -1.85
N PHE A 35 4.98 -7.39 -1.91
CA PHE A 35 5.76 -7.01 -0.73
C PHE A 35 5.81 -5.50 -0.41
N PRO A 36 5.91 -4.57 -1.38
CA PRO A 36 6.16 -3.16 -1.11
C PRO A 36 4.92 -2.37 -0.67
N HIS A 37 4.07 -2.94 0.19
CA HIS A 37 2.85 -2.29 0.67
C HIS A 37 3.17 -0.97 1.37
N LEU A 38 4.12 -0.96 2.30
CA LEU A 38 4.48 0.25 3.05
C LEU A 38 4.98 1.37 2.13
N GLN A 39 5.85 1.03 1.19
CA GLN A 39 6.41 1.97 0.23
C GLN A 39 5.29 2.60 -0.61
N LEU A 40 4.36 1.79 -1.13
CA LEU A 40 3.23 2.26 -1.95
C LEU A 40 2.22 3.09 -1.13
N THR A 41 1.96 2.75 0.13
CA THR A 41 1.11 3.54 1.03
C THR A 41 1.71 4.92 1.30
N LEU A 42 3.00 4.99 1.62
CA LEU A 42 3.68 6.27 1.81
C LEU A 42 3.71 7.09 0.52
N LEU A 43 3.93 6.42 -0.62
CA LEU A 43 3.93 7.06 -1.94
C LEU A 43 2.60 7.73 -2.26
N THR A 44 1.51 6.99 -2.08
CA THR A 44 0.15 7.46 -2.35
C THR A 44 -0.28 8.53 -1.35
N LEU A 45 0.12 8.42 -0.08
CA LEU A 45 -0.11 9.45 0.93
C LEU A 45 0.60 10.76 0.58
N ILE A 46 1.90 10.71 0.25
CA ILE A 46 2.67 11.91 -0.12
C ILE A 46 2.08 12.55 -1.39
N ALA A 47 1.69 11.73 -2.38
CA ALA A 47 1.04 12.22 -3.59
C ALA A 47 -0.28 12.92 -3.27
N LEU A 48 -1.14 12.33 -2.43
CA LEU A 48 -2.42 12.91 -2.00
C LEU A 48 -2.21 14.22 -1.24
N LEU A 49 -1.35 14.23 -0.22
CA LEU A 49 -1.05 15.43 0.58
C LEU A 49 -0.52 16.55 -0.31
N THR A 50 0.43 16.23 -1.20
CA THR A 50 0.95 17.22 -2.15
C THR A 50 -0.16 17.71 -3.07
N TYR A 51 -1.08 16.85 -3.50
CA TYR A 51 -2.18 17.25 -4.38
C TYR A 51 -3.10 18.27 -3.70
N PHE A 52 -3.51 17.99 -2.47
CA PHE A 52 -4.39 18.86 -1.68
C PHE A 52 -3.70 20.16 -1.23
N LEU A 53 -2.40 20.14 -0.95
CA LEU A 53 -1.68 21.33 -0.47
C LEU A 53 -1.22 22.27 -1.60
N ARG A 54 -0.96 21.75 -2.80
CA ARG A 54 -0.37 22.53 -3.92
C ARG A 54 -1.31 22.83 -5.08
N PHE A 55 -2.42 22.10 -5.23
CA PHE A 55 -3.28 22.24 -6.42
C PHE A 55 -4.76 22.41 -6.05
N ASP A 56 -5.42 23.31 -6.77
CA ASP A 56 -6.88 23.40 -6.75
C ASP A 56 -7.50 22.26 -7.57
N LEU A 57 -8.43 21.54 -6.95
CA LEU A 57 -9.30 20.57 -7.61
C LEU A 57 -10.43 21.31 -8.31
N ARG A 58 -10.35 21.47 -9.64
CA ARG A 58 -11.34 22.25 -10.40
C ARG A 58 -12.09 21.46 -11.46
N ASN A 59 -11.52 20.34 -11.93
CA ASN A 59 -12.05 19.59 -13.08
C ASN A 59 -12.33 18.13 -12.72
N ALA A 60 -13.29 17.50 -13.40
CA ALA A 60 -13.64 16.09 -13.21
C ALA A 60 -12.44 15.11 -13.22
N PRO A 61 -11.42 15.26 -14.11
CA PRO A 61 -10.26 14.38 -14.09
C PRO A 61 -9.40 14.50 -12.82
N ASP A 62 -9.35 15.68 -12.19
CA ASP A 62 -8.64 15.87 -10.93
C ASP A 62 -9.33 15.09 -9.80
N TYR A 63 -10.66 15.14 -9.74
CA TYR A 63 -11.44 14.38 -8.76
C TYR A 63 -11.31 12.88 -8.97
N LEU A 64 -11.40 12.39 -10.21
CA LEU A 64 -11.21 10.97 -10.52
C LEU A 64 -9.83 10.48 -10.10
N PHE A 65 -8.79 11.26 -10.39
CA PHE A 65 -7.42 10.92 -10.03
C PHE A 65 -7.22 10.85 -8.51
N VAL A 66 -7.72 11.84 -7.77
CA VAL A 66 -7.67 11.85 -6.30
C VAL A 66 -8.48 10.70 -5.69
N ALA A 67 -9.64 10.39 -6.26
CA ALA A 67 -10.45 9.25 -5.83
C ALA A 67 -9.70 7.93 -6.02
N ALA A 68 -9.04 7.73 -7.16
CA ALA A 68 -8.23 6.55 -7.43
C ALA A 68 -7.03 6.42 -6.48
N LEU A 69 -6.30 7.52 -6.22
CA LEU A 69 -5.20 7.54 -5.26
C LEU A 69 -5.68 7.25 -3.83
N THR A 70 -6.81 7.84 -3.44
CA THR A 70 -7.43 7.59 -2.13
C THR A 70 -7.81 6.11 -1.99
N GLY A 71 -8.42 5.52 -3.02
CA GLY A 71 -8.73 4.09 -3.04
C GLY A 71 -7.49 3.21 -2.88
N CYS A 72 -6.40 3.52 -3.59
CA CYS A 72 -5.13 2.81 -3.44
C CYS A 72 -4.54 2.96 -2.03
N PHE A 73 -4.54 4.18 -1.49
CA PHE A 73 -4.04 4.45 -0.13
C PHE A 73 -4.82 3.68 0.93
N LEU A 74 -6.15 3.68 0.87
CA LEU A 74 -7.00 2.94 1.80
C LEU A 74 -6.79 1.43 1.68
N PHE A 75 -6.73 0.92 0.45
CA PHE A 75 -6.48 -0.50 0.19
C PHE A 75 -5.14 -0.95 0.76
N GLN A 76 -4.06 -0.24 0.48
CA GLN A 76 -2.73 -0.59 0.96
C GLN A 76 -2.61 -0.38 2.49
N SER A 77 -3.28 0.63 3.04
CA SER A 77 -3.37 0.83 4.50
C SER A 77 -4.07 -0.33 5.19
N TYR A 78 -5.16 -0.84 4.60
CA TYR A 78 -5.84 -2.04 5.10
C TYR A 78 -4.90 -3.25 5.11
N LYS A 79 -4.11 -3.45 4.04
CA LYS A 79 -3.12 -4.53 3.98
C LYS A 79 -1.99 -4.39 5.00
N ILE A 80 -1.61 -3.16 5.36
CA ILE A 80 -0.53 -2.91 6.33
C ILE A 80 -1.01 -2.99 7.77
N TYR A 81 -2.28 -2.70 8.02
CA TYR A 81 -2.84 -2.57 9.37
C TYR A 81 -2.41 -3.68 10.35
N PRO A 82 -2.48 -4.99 9.98
CA PRO A 82 -2.08 -6.09 10.87
C PRO A 82 -0.62 -6.04 11.34
N TYR A 83 0.25 -5.37 10.58
CA TYR A 83 1.68 -5.23 10.87
C TYR A 83 2.02 -3.97 11.67
N THR A 84 1.01 -3.21 12.12
CA THR A 84 1.21 -1.99 12.91
C THR A 84 0.99 -2.26 14.40
N ALA A 85 1.58 -1.42 15.26
CA ALA A 85 1.36 -1.48 16.71
C ALA A 85 -0.11 -1.25 17.14
N PHE A 86 -0.98 -0.80 16.22
CA PHE A 86 -2.39 -0.57 16.46
C PHE A 86 -3.28 -1.79 16.22
N ALA A 87 -2.73 -2.86 15.64
CA ALA A 87 -3.48 -4.10 15.40
C ALA A 87 -3.46 -5.02 16.63
N ASN A 88 -4.51 -5.82 16.76
CA ASN A 88 -4.55 -6.91 17.73
C ASN A 88 -3.53 -7.98 17.36
N HIS A 89 -3.00 -8.66 18.38
CA HIS A 89 -2.08 -9.76 18.16
C HIS A 89 -2.83 -10.93 17.53
N GLU A 90 -2.31 -11.46 16.43
CA GLU A 90 -2.90 -12.62 15.74
C GLU A 90 -2.61 -13.95 16.45
N VAL A 91 -1.63 -13.96 17.35
CA VAL A 91 -1.18 -15.14 18.10
C VAL A 91 -1.19 -14.91 19.60
N LEU A 92 -1.45 -15.98 20.35
CA LEU A 92 -1.38 -15.97 21.80
C LEU A 92 0.06 -15.84 22.29
N ASN A 93 0.20 -15.28 23.50
CA ASN A 93 1.49 -15.29 24.19
C ASN A 93 1.96 -16.72 24.45
N ALA A 94 3.28 -16.92 24.38
CA ALA A 94 3.88 -18.21 24.73
C ALA A 94 3.66 -18.55 26.21
N SER A 95 3.50 -19.84 26.51
CA SER A 95 3.41 -20.33 27.89
C SER A 95 4.74 -20.19 28.62
N VAL A 96 4.71 -19.69 29.86
CA VAL A 96 5.89 -19.57 30.74
C VAL A 96 6.54 -20.93 31.02
N ASN A 97 5.74 -22.00 31.04
CA ASN A 97 6.21 -23.37 31.30
C ASN A 97 6.38 -24.19 30.01
N ALA A 98 6.53 -23.54 28.84
CA ALA A 98 6.72 -24.24 27.58
C ALA A 98 8.03 -25.06 27.60
N SER A 99 7.93 -26.34 27.24
CA SER A 99 9.10 -27.21 27.08
C SER A 99 10.00 -26.67 25.95
N LYS A 100 11.32 -26.68 26.15
CA LYS A 100 12.32 -26.26 25.15
C LYS A 100 12.51 -27.33 24.07
N SER A 101 11.45 -27.69 23.37
CA SER A 101 11.48 -28.66 22.28
C SER A 101 10.92 -28.03 21.01
N LEU A 102 11.70 -28.06 19.94
CA LEU A 102 11.24 -27.68 18.60
C LEU A 102 10.79 -28.96 17.87
N ARG A 103 9.50 -29.05 17.51
CA ARG A 103 8.99 -30.09 16.62
C ARG A 103 8.71 -29.47 15.27
N ILE A 104 9.37 -29.97 14.22
CA ILE A 104 9.17 -29.52 12.84
C ILE A 104 8.46 -30.64 12.12
N TYR A 105 7.12 -30.56 12.09
CA TYR A 105 6.21 -31.59 11.57
C TYR A 105 6.36 -32.96 12.26
N THR A 106 5.27 -33.73 12.31
CA THR A 106 5.26 -35.16 12.70
C THR A 106 5.17 -36.02 11.46
#